data_AF-A0A534HNK7-F1
#
_entry.id   AF-A0A534HNK7-F1
#
_cell.length_a   1.000
_cell.length_b   1.000
_cell.length_c   1.000
_cell.angle_alpha   90.00
_cell.angle_beta   90.00
_cell.angle_gamma   90.00
#
_symmetry.space_group_name_H-M   'P 1'
#
loop_
_entity.id
_entity.type
_entity.pdbx_description
1 polymer ?
#
loop_
_entity_poly.entity_id
_entity_poly.type
_entity_poly.pdbx_seq_one_letter_code
_entity_poly.pdbx_strand_id
1 'polypeptide(L)'
;MLRSLRRPDSRRPDIAPPALVRASIAAVLLLLGYALSVAARTGLADVYAEPAKSYLQTKREAGEVLTRDEWQALYGSLARALALAPGDPDNLSELARLHRILLEADDLDAGEISRYGDAGAGYYRAALALRPTWPWDWGNLALVKYQQYQDTSAVYQDALVRAVEFGPREPSLQDRVAELGAGSWWALSPAAARAVLTAADRALERDAQSFSGRSDAKERWRPLCTRAGDFFAHIKRHCEALGLT
;
A
#
# COMPACT_ATOMS: atom_id res chain seq x y z
N MET A 1 -77.01 -46.53 -23.11
CA MET A 1 -75.62 -47.02 -23.24
C MET A 1 -74.68 -45.82 -23.35
N LEU A 2 -74.10 -45.35 -22.26
CA LEU A 2 -72.99 -44.38 -22.26
C LEU A 2 -72.06 -44.75 -21.10
N ARG A 3 -71.00 -45.51 -21.41
CA ARG A 3 -69.97 -45.94 -20.46
C ARG A 3 -69.06 -44.74 -20.20
N SER A 4 -69.18 -44.13 -19.03
CA SER A 4 -68.27 -43.12 -18.51
C SER A 4 -66.86 -43.71 -18.35
N LEU A 5 -65.92 -43.27 -19.20
CA LEU A 5 -64.49 -43.59 -19.08
C LEU A 5 -63.88 -42.72 -17.98
N ARG A 6 -63.78 -43.26 -16.76
CA ARG A 6 -62.97 -42.68 -15.69
C ARG A 6 -61.49 -42.70 -16.12
N ARG A 7 -60.89 -41.52 -16.32
CA ARG A 7 -59.43 -41.39 -16.46
C ARG A 7 -58.76 -41.89 -15.18
N PRO A 8 -57.74 -42.75 -15.26
CA PRO A 8 -56.99 -43.18 -14.09
C PRO A 8 -56.27 -41.97 -13.49
N ASP A 9 -56.47 -41.75 -12.20
CA ASP A 9 -55.85 -40.69 -11.40
C ASP A 9 -54.34 -40.99 -11.31
N SER A 10 -53.55 -40.38 -12.20
CA SER A 10 -52.10 -40.55 -12.27
C SER A 10 -51.41 -39.73 -11.17
N ARG A 11 -51.67 -40.07 -9.90
CA ARG A 11 -50.88 -39.54 -8.79
C ARG A 11 -49.53 -40.23 -8.80
N ARG A 12 -48.53 -39.55 -9.35
CA ARG A 12 -47.13 -39.93 -9.15
C ARG A 12 -46.85 -39.85 -7.64
N PRO A 13 -46.23 -40.88 -7.03
CA PRO A 13 -45.85 -40.82 -5.63
C PRO A 13 -44.85 -39.67 -5.43
N ASP A 14 -45.11 -38.81 -4.45
CA ASP A 14 -44.16 -37.80 -3.99
C ASP A 14 -42.97 -38.51 -3.33
N ILE A 15 -41.95 -38.81 -4.13
CA ILE A 15 -40.69 -39.33 -3.63
C ILE A 15 -39.94 -38.14 -3.04
N ALA A 16 -39.95 -38.03 -1.71
CA ALA A 16 -39.12 -37.07 -1.00
C ALA A 16 -37.65 -37.25 -1.43
N PRO A 17 -36.90 -36.14 -1.63
CA PRO A 17 -35.52 -36.25 -2.05
C PRO A 17 -34.70 -37.06 -1.03
N PRO A 18 -33.76 -37.90 -1.51
CA PRO A 18 -32.90 -38.68 -0.64
C PRO A 18 -32.17 -37.76 0.34
N ALA A 19 -31.87 -38.27 1.55
CA ALA A 19 -31.28 -37.48 2.64
C ALA A 19 -30.02 -36.71 2.21
N LEU A 20 -29.22 -37.31 1.31
CA LEU A 20 -28.03 -36.71 0.73
C LEU A 20 -28.34 -35.43 -0.07
N VAL A 21 -29.42 -35.41 -0.87
CA VAL A 21 -29.82 -34.21 -1.64
C VAL A 21 -30.25 -33.08 -0.71
N ARG A 22 -30.98 -33.40 0.36
CA ARG A 22 -31.38 -32.41 1.38
C ARG A 22 -30.16 -31.82 2.11
N ALA A 23 -29.20 -32.66 2.47
CA ALA A 23 -27.95 -32.21 3.08
C ALA A 23 -27.14 -31.30 2.15
N SER A 24 -27.04 -31.64 0.86
CA SER A 24 -26.36 -30.80 -0.14
C SER A 24 -27.05 -29.44 -0.31
N ILE A 25 -28.37 -29.39 -0.38
CA ILE A 25 -29.13 -28.12 -0.46
C ILE A 25 -28.85 -27.27 0.78
N ALA A 26 -28.92 -27.85 1.98
CA ALA A 26 -28.64 -27.13 3.22
C ALA A 26 -27.20 -26.59 3.25
N ALA A 27 -26.21 -27.38 2.84
CA ALA A 27 -24.82 -26.94 2.76
C ALA A 27 -24.64 -25.77 1.77
N VAL A 28 -25.27 -25.83 0.59
CA VAL A 28 -25.23 -24.73 -0.39
C VAL A 28 -25.88 -23.46 0.17
N LEU A 29 -27.04 -23.57 0.84
CA LEU A 29 -27.70 -22.42 1.46
C LEU A 29 -26.84 -21.79 2.57
N LEU A 30 -26.16 -22.59 3.37
CA LEU A 30 -25.23 -22.10 4.40
C LEU A 30 -24.03 -21.37 3.77
N LEU A 31 -23.44 -21.93 2.71
CA LEU A 31 -22.35 -21.28 1.98
C LEU A 31 -22.79 -19.96 1.36
N LEU A 32 -23.98 -19.92 0.74
CA LEU A 32 -24.55 -18.69 0.18
C LEU A 32 -24.84 -17.64 1.26
N GLY A 33 -25.41 -18.06 2.40
CA GLY A 33 -25.65 -17.16 3.54
C GLY A 33 -24.35 -16.58 4.10
N TYR A 34 -23.30 -17.40 4.22
CA TYR A 34 -21.97 -16.94 4.63
C TYR A 34 -21.38 -15.95 3.62
N ALA A 35 -21.41 -16.27 2.31
CA ALA A 35 -20.91 -15.39 1.26
C ALA A 35 -21.65 -14.05 1.24
N LEU A 36 -22.98 -14.06 1.40
CA LEU A 36 -23.80 -12.84 1.49
C LEU A 36 -23.44 -12.00 2.71
N SER A 37 -23.17 -12.63 3.86
CA SER A 37 -22.74 -11.94 5.07
C SER A 37 -21.39 -11.25 4.88
N VAL A 38 -20.42 -11.93 4.25
CA VAL A 38 -19.11 -11.34 3.91
C VAL A 38 -19.30 -10.16 2.95
N ALA A 39 -20.07 -10.33 1.87
CA ALA A 39 -20.31 -9.28 0.88
C ALA A 39 -21.03 -8.05 1.48
N ALA A 40 -21.99 -8.26 2.38
CA ALA A 40 -22.67 -7.17 3.07
C ALA A 40 -21.73 -6.40 3.99
N ARG A 41 -20.84 -7.10 4.71
CA ARG A 41 -19.83 -6.48 5.57
C ARG A 41 -18.80 -5.69 4.78
N THR A 42 -18.31 -6.24 3.66
CA THR A 42 -17.36 -5.52 2.79
C THR A 42 -18.01 -4.31 2.15
N GLY A 43 -19.23 -4.43 1.63
CA GLY A 43 -19.95 -3.28 1.07
C GLY A 43 -20.21 -2.17 2.10
N LEU A 44 -20.53 -2.54 3.35
CA LEU A 44 -20.62 -1.57 4.44
C LEU A 44 -19.26 -0.96 4.80
N ALA A 45 -18.16 -1.71 4.70
CA ALA A 45 -16.82 -1.18 4.93
C ALA A 45 -16.51 -0.05 3.92
N ASP A 46 -16.85 -0.25 2.65
CA ASP A 46 -16.63 0.74 1.58
C ASP A 46 -17.41 2.04 1.84
N VAL A 47 -18.62 1.95 2.38
CA VAL A 47 -19.42 3.13 2.78
C VAL A 47 -18.67 4.00 3.80
N TYR A 48 -17.89 3.41 4.70
CA TYR A 48 -17.05 4.16 5.64
C TYR A 48 -15.70 4.56 5.04
N ALA A 49 -15.10 3.71 4.21
CA ALA A 49 -13.74 3.91 3.71
C ALA A 49 -13.66 4.94 2.57
N GLU A 50 -14.51 4.82 1.55
CA GLU A 50 -14.38 5.60 0.31
C GLU A 50 -14.51 7.11 0.51
N PRO A 51 -15.45 7.63 1.32
CA PRO A 51 -15.49 9.08 1.60
C PRO A 51 -14.22 9.58 2.28
N ALA A 52 -13.66 8.80 3.21
CA ALA A 52 -12.42 9.14 3.90
C ALA A 52 -11.21 9.15 2.94
N LYS A 53 -11.10 8.13 2.08
CA LYS A 53 -10.06 8.04 1.05
C LYS A 53 -10.15 9.19 0.04
N SER A 54 -11.35 9.47 -0.45
CA SER A 54 -11.60 10.57 -1.38
C SER A 54 -11.21 11.92 -0.76
N TYR A 55 -11.64 12.17 0.48
CA TYR A 55 -11.30 13.40 1.19
C TYR A 55 -9.79 13.57 1.40
N LEU A 56 -9.11 12.50 1.82
CA LEU A 56 -7.66 12.46 1.96
C LEU A 56 -6.92 12.71 0.64
N GLN A 57 -7.48 12.26 -0.49
CA GLN A 57 -6.92 12.51 -1.82
C GLN A 57 -7.10 13.97 -2.23
N THR A 58 -8.29 14.54 -2.04
CA THR A 58 -8.58 15.95 -2.34
C THR A 58 -7.67 16.89 -1.54
N LYS A 59 -7.48 16.67 -0.24
CA LYS A 59 -6.57 17.45 0.60
C LYS A 59 -5.13 17.43 0.09
N ARG A 60 -4.65 16.23 -0.31
CA ARG A 60 -3.31 16.05 -0.88
C ARG A 60 -3.15 16.83 -2.18
N GLU A 61 -4.11 16.73 -3.09
CA GLU A 61 -4.06 17.44 -4.37
C GLU A 61 -4.08 18.97 -4.18
N ALA A 62 -4.75 19.45 -3.14
CA ALA A 62 -4.76 20.86 -2.74
C ALA A 62 -3.51 21.31 -1.95
N GLY A 63 -2.64 20.38 -1.54
CA GLY A 63 -1.50 20.69 -0.65
C GLY A 63 -1.92 21.14 0.75
N GLU A 64 -3.12 20.76 1.20
CA GLU A 64 -3.66 21.16 2.49
C GLU A 64 -3.28 20.16 3.59
N VAL A 65 -2.91 20.68 4.76
CA VAL A 65 -2.64 19.89 5.97
C VAL A 65 -3.97 19.52 6.65
N LEU A 66 -4.03 18.30 7.21
CA LEU A 66 -5.18 17.87 8.01
C LEU A 66 -5.16 18.54 9.39
N THR A 67 -6.30 19.08 9.79
CA THR A 67 -6.53 19.46 11.19
C THR A 67 -6.65 18.21 12.06
N ARG A 68 -6.48 18.37 13.38
CA ARG A 68 -6.65 17.27 14.35
C ARG A 68 -8.05 16.67 14.31
N ASP A 69 -9.08 17.49 14.14
CA ASP A 69 -10.48 17.03 14.07
C ASP A 69 -10.75 16.25 12.78
N GLU A 70 -10.24 16.73 11.64
CA GLU A 70 -10.31 16.02 10.36
C GLU A 70 -9.59 14.66 10.46
N TRP A 71 -8.38 14.63 11.04
CA TRP A 71 -7.63 13.39 11.26
C TRP A 71 -8.43 12.39 12.11
N GLN A 72 -9.02 12.83 13.22
CA GLN A 72 -9.79 11.98 14.12
C GLN A 72 -11.05 11.43 13.44
N ALA A 73 -11.74 12.23 12.64
CA ALA A 73 -12.90 11.82 11.86
C ALA A 73 -12.53 10.74 10.82
N LEU A 74 -11.43 10.95 10.10
CA LEU A 74 -10.93 10.01 9.10
C LEU A 74 -10.47 8.69 9.74
N TYR A 75 -9.74 8.76 10.85
CA TYR A 75 -9.34 7.58 11.61
C TYR A 75 -10.56 6.79 12.06
N GLY A 76 -11.56 7.47 12.64
CA GLY A 76 -12.81 6.83 13.06
C GLY A 76 -13.54 6.13 11.93
N SER A 77 -13.55 6.71 10.72
CA SER A 77 -14.19 6.10 9.55
C SER A 77 -13.42 4.86 9.07
N LEU A 78 -12.11 4.99 8.87
CA LEU A 78 -11.25 3.89 8.39
C LEU A 78 -11.16 2.74 9.40
N ALA A 79 -11.14 3.03 10.71
CA ALA A 79 -11.16 2.01 11.75
C ALA A 79 -12.48 1.21 11.76
N ARG A 80 -13.63 1.85 11.49
CA ARG A 80 -14.91 1.15 11.32
C ARG A 80 -14.93 0.29 10.06
N ALA A 81 -14.40 0.80 8.95
CA ALA A 81 -14.25 0.02 7.73
C ALA A 81 -13.41 -1.24 7.97
N LEU A 82 -12.27 -1.09 8.67
CA LEU A 82 -11.42 -2.23 9.02
C LEU A 82 -12.11 -3.20 9.99
N ALA A 83 -12.92 -2.73 10.94
CA ALA A 83 -13.69 -3.64 11.81
C ALA A 83 -14.72 -4.47 11.03
N LEU A 84 -15.31 -3.90 9.97
CA LEU A 84 -16.25 -4.60 9.09
C LEU A 84 -15.54 -5.58 8.17
N ALA A 85 -14.38 -5.20 7.62
CA ALA A 85 -13.54 -5.98 6.72
C ALA A 85 -12.08 -6.05 7.22
N PRO A 86 -11.77 -6.89 8.24
CA PRO A 86 -10.47 -6.89 8.91
C PRO A 86 -9.30 -7.39 8.05
N GLY A 87 -9.61 -8.04 6.92
CA GLY A 87 -8.63 -8.50 5.95
C GLY A 87 -8.50 -7.61 4.72
N ASP A 88 -9.02 -6.37 4.75
CA ASP A 88 -8.85 -5.42 3.66
C ASP A 88 -7.49 -4.71 3.77
N PRO A 89 -6.53 -5.03 2.88
CA PRO A 89 -5.22 -4.40 2.91
C PRO A 89 -5.26 -2.92 2.53
N ASP A 90 -6.24 -2.44 1.77
CA ASP A 90 -6.33 -1.02 1.40
C ASP A 90 -6.68 -0.15 2.61
N ASN A 91 -7.61 -0.61 3.45
CA ASN A 91 -7.94 0.11 4.68
C ASN A 91 -6.77 0.13 5.67
N LEU A 92 -5.95 -0.94 5.71
CA LEU A 92 -4.71 -0.96 6.48
C LEU A 92 -3.68 0.05 5.94
N SER A 93 -3.43 0.07 4.62
CA SER A 93 -2.54 1.03 3.98
C SER A 93 -2.98 2.48 4.20
N GLU A 94 -4.29 2.75 4.21
CA GLU A 94 -4.84 4.09 4.43
C GLU A 94 -4.73 4.53 5.90
N LEU A 95 -4.97 3.64 6.87
CA LEU A 95 -4.67 3.93 8.28
C LEU A 95 -3.17 4.19 8.50
N ALA A 96 -2.31 3.43 7.85
CA ALA A 96 -0.86 3.62 7.90
C ALA A 96 -0.47 5.01 7.37
N ARG A 97 -1.02 5.39 6.20
CA ARG A 97 -0.86 6.70 5.58
C ARG A 97 -1.34 7.82 6.49
N LEU A 98 -2.48 7.64 7.16
CA LEU A 98 -3.05 8.64 8.05
C LEU A 98 -2.13 8.93 9.24
N HIS A 99 -1.51 7.91 9.82
CA HIS A 99 -0.47 8.09 10.84
C HIS A 99 0.80 8.74 10.28
N ARG A 100 1.22 8.38 9.06
CA ARG A 100 2.39 8.97 8.40
C ARG A 100 2.22 10.47 8.17
N ILE A 101 1.02 10.95 7.84
CA ILE A 101 0.75 12.39 7.66
C ILE A 101 1.06 13.19 8.94
N LEU A 102 0.87 12.60 10.14
CA LEU A 102 1.23 13.28 11.39
C LEU A 102 2.75 13.51 11.49
N LEU A 103 3.56 12.63 10.92
CA LEU A 103 5.04 12.78 10.90
C LEU A 103 5.52 13.92 9.99
N GLU A 104 4.63 14.58 9.26
CA GLU A 104 4.95 15.74 8.44
C GLU A 104 4.83 17.06 9.23
N ALA A 105 4.39 17.01 10.50
CA ALA A 105 4.33 18.19 11.37
C ALA A 105 5.71 18.58 11.91
N ASP A 106 6.01 19.88 11.92
CA ASP A 106 7.33 20.42 12.29
C ASP A 106 7.56 20.50 13.82
N ASP A 107 6.54 20.28 14.64
CA ASP A 107 6.54 20.50 16.09
C ASP A 107 6.49 19.23 16.93
N LEU A 108 6.69 18.06 16.32
CA LEU A 108 6.66 16.78 17.04
C LEU A 108 7.91 16.56 17.91
N ASP A 109 7.70 16.05 19.12
CA ASP A 109 8.79 15.51 19.92
C ASP A 109 9.19 14.08 19.50
N ALA A 110 10.33 13.60 20.00
CA ALA A 110 10.85 12.26 19.68
C ALA A 110 9.89 11.11 20.08
N GLY A 111 9.14 11.28 21.18
CA GLY A 111 8.15 10.30 21.63
C GLY A 111 6.94 10.25 20.70
N GLU A 112 6.49 11.40 20.20
CA GLU A 112 5.42 11.51 19.22
C GLU A 112 5.81 10.92 17.86
N ILE A 113 7.03 11.22 17.39
CA ILE A 113 7.59 10.63 16.17
C ILE A 113 7.64 9.11 16.27
N SER A 114 8.13 8.57 17.41
CA SER A 114 8.13 7.13 17.64
C SER A 114 6.71 6.57 17.63
N ARG A 115 5.79 7.15 18.39
CA ARG A 115 4.41 6.67 18.55
C ARG A 115 3.65 6.64 17.22
N TYR A 116 3.65 7.75 16.47
CA TYR A 116 2.93 7.82 15.20
C TYR A 116 3.60 6.96 14.13
N GLY A 117 4.94 6.95 14.09
CA GLY A 117 5.67 6.13 13.14
C GLY A 117 5.53 4.63 13.41
N ASP A 118 5.49 4.19 14.66
CA ASP A 118 5.28 2.78 14.99
C ASP A 118 3.86 2.32 14.68
N ALA A 119 2.86 3.18 14.92
CA ALA A 119 1.49 2.92 14.47
C ALA A 119 1.40 2.80 12.93
N GLY A 120 1.96 3.77 12.20
CA GLY A 120 2.00 3.74 10.73
C GLY A 120 2.73 2.53 10.18
N ALA A 121 3.93 2.24 10.69
CA ALA A 121 4.71 1.07 10.29
C ALA A 121 4.01 -0.25 10.62
N GLY A 122 3.29 -0.32 11.76
CA GLY A 122 2.49 -1.48 12.14
C GLY A 122 1.40 -1.78 11.12
N TYR A 123 0.64 -0.76 10.70
CA TYR A 123 -0.40 -0.91 9.68
C TYR A 123 0.17 -1.28 8.30
N TYR A 124 1.28 -0.66 7.86
CA TYR A 124 1.93 -1.06 6.60
C TYR A 124 2.40 -2.52 6.62
N ARG A 125 2.98 -2.99 7.73
CA ARG A 125 3.37 -4.40 7.87
C ARG A 125 2.15 -5.33 7.83
N ALA A 126 1.03 -4.94 8.43
CA ALA A 126 -0.21 -5.71 8.36
C ALA A 126 -0.75 -5.79 6.92
N ALA A 127 -0.74 -4.67 6.18
CA ALA A 127 -1.11 -4.65 4.76
C ALA A 127 -0.18 -5.54 3.92
N LEU A 128 1.14 -5.45 4.14
CA LEU A 128 2.15 -6.27 3.46
C LEU A 128 2.07 -7.75 3.80
N ALA A 129 1.57 -8.13 4.98
CA ALA A 129 1.30 -9.53 5.29
C ALA A 129 0.20 -10.12 4.39
N LEU A 130 -0.74 -9.29 3.93
CA LEU A 130 -1.81 -9.66 3.00
C LEU A 130 -1.39 -9.49 1.53
N ARG A 131 -0.55 -8.49 1.22
CA ARG A 131 -0.05 -8.18 -0.13
C ARG A 131 1.48 -7.98 -0.12
N PRO A 132 2.27 -9.07 0.01
CA PRO A 132 3.72 -8.96 0.17
C PRO A 132 4.44 -8.35 -1.03
N THR A 133 3.80 -8.34 -2.20
CA THR A 133 4.35 -7.80 -3.44
C THR A 133 3.79 -6.41 -3.79
N TRP A 134 3.11 -5.72 -2.87
CA TRP A 134 2.57 -4.38 -3.14
C TRP A 134 3.66 -3.31 -2.94
N PRO A 135 4.18 -2.70 -4.02
CA PRO A 135 5.42 -1.93 -3.95
C PRO A 135 5.25 -0.59 -3.23
N TRP A 136 4.05 -0.01 -3.27
CA TRP A 136 3.74 1.26 -2.62
C TRP A 136 3.78 1.16 -1.09
N ASP A 137 3.31 0.05 -0.50
CA ASP A 137 3.40 -0.13 0.96
C ASP A 137 4.84 -0.31 1.42
N TRP A 138 5.69 -0.99 0.63
CA TRP A 138 7.12 -1.04 0.90
C TRP A 138 7.77 0.35 0.84
N GLY A 139 7.50 1.13 -0.22
CA GLY A 139 8.03 2.49 -0.33
C GLY A 139 7.55 3.42 0.80
N ASN A 140 6.29 3.28 1.22
CA ASN A 140 5.76 4.04 2.35
C ASN A 140 6.32 3.58 3.70
N LEU A 141 6.58 2.28 3.88
CA LEU A 141 7.25 1.77 5.07
C LEU A 141 8.68 2.31 5.19
N ALA A 142 9.42 2.38 4.08
CA ALA A 142 10.73 3.03 4.04
C ALA A 142 10.62 4.51 4.43
N LEU A 143 9.64 5.24 3.87
CA LEU A 143 9.41 6.65 4.20
C LEU A 143 9.09 6.86 5.69
N VAL A 144 8.21 6.06 6.28
CA VAL A 144 7.89 6.14 7.73
C VAL A 144 9.16 5.91 8.54
N LYS A 145 9.97 4.90 8.20
CA LYS A 145 11.21 4.61 8.93
C LYS A 145 12.24 5.73 8.79
N TYR A 146 12.32 6.34 7.61
CA TYR A 146 13.16 7.52 7.39
C TYR A 146 12.70 8.71 8.25
N GLN A 147 11.40 9.00 8.30
CA GLN A 147 10.82 10.06 9.13
C GLN A 147 11.00 9.81 10.65
N GLN A 148 11.14 8.55 11.05
CA GLN A 148 11.49 8.17 12.43
C GLN A 148 13.00 8.27 12.73
N TYR A 149 13.82 8.76 11.80
CA TYR A 149 15.28 8.72 11.89
C TYR A 149 15.84 7.28 12.08
N GLN A 150 15.18 6.31 11.46
CA GLN A 150 15.55 4.88 11.46
C GLN A 150 16.07 4.43 10.08
N ASP A 151 16.73 5.32 9.36
CA ASP A 151 17.30 5.14 8.02
C ASP A 151 18.52 4.20 7.98
N THR A 152 19.03 3.79 9.15
CA THR A 152 20.04 2.73 9.29
C THR A 152 19.45 1.35 9.56
N SER A 153 18.14 1.26 9.84
CA SER A 153 17.49 0.01 10.24
C SER A 153 17.38 -1.02 9.10
N ALA A 154 17.47 -2.30 9.44
CA ALA A 154 17.27 -3.38 8.48
C ALA A 154 15.89 -3.32 7.78
N VAL A 155 14.86 -2.89 8.51
CA VAL A 155 13.49 -2.74 7.97
C VAL A 155 13.43 -1.66 6.90
N TYR A 156 14.05 -0.50 7.14
CA TYR A 156 14.14 0.57 6.16
C TYR A 156 14.83 0.09 4.87
N GLN A 157 15.98 -0.56 5.03
CA GLN A 157 16.78 -0.99 3.90
C GLN A 157 16.10 -2.11 3.08
N ASP A 158 15.49 -3.10 3.74
CA ASP A 158 14.69 -4.13 3.07
C ASP A 158 13.51 -3.50 2.33
N ALA A 159 12.83 -2.54 2.94
CA ALA A 159 11.71 -1.84 2.31
C ALA A 159 12.11 -1.09 1.02
N LEU A 160 13.29 -0.47 0.97
CA LEU A 160 13.82 0.12 -0.27
C LEU A 160 14.05 -0.94 -1.35
N VAL A 161 14.64 -2.09 -0.99
CA VAL A 161 14.90 -3.19 -1.93
C VAL A 161 13.58 -3.74 -2.49
N ARG A 162 12.62 -4.05 -1.63
CA ARG A 162 11.31 -4.60 -2.01
C ARG A 162 10.48 -3.63 -2.84
N ALA A 163 10.53 -2.34 -2.54
CA ALA A 163 9.85 -1.31 -3.34
C ALA A 163 10.34 -1.31 -4.79
N VAL A 164 11.65 -1.46 -5.02
CA VAL A 164 12.25 -1.49 -6.36
C VAL A 164 12.02 -2.83 -7.06
N GLU A 165 12.11 -3.93 -6.31
CA GLU A 165 11.86 -5.29 -6.80
C GLU A 165 10.43 -5.43 -7.34
N PHE A 166 9.44 -5.00 -6.56
CA PHE A 166 8.03 -5.17 -6.90
C PHE A 166 7.43 -4.01 -7.69
N GLY A 167 8.06 -2.84 -7.70
CA GLY A 167 7.56 -1.64 -8.39
C GLY A 167 8.47 -1.09 -9.49
N PRO A 168 9.10 -1.92 -10.35
CA PRO A 168 10.15 -1.46 -11.26
C PRO A 168 9.66 -0.45 -12.33
N ARG A 169 8.35 -0.36 -12.54
CA ARG A 169 7.70 0.53 -13.52
C ARG A 169 6.91 1.68 -12.88
N GLU A 170 6.93 1.79 -11.54
CA GLU A 170 6.19 2.82 -10.79
C GLU A 170 7.03 4.09 -10.68
N PRO A 171 6.84 5.12 -11.54
CA PRO A 171 7.85 6.16 -11.70
C PRO A 171 8.03 7.02 -10.45
N SER A 172 6.91 7.43 -9.84
CA SER A 172 6.91 8.19 -8.59
C SER A 172 7.45 7.39 -7.40
N LEU A 173 7.37 6.06 -7.44
CA LEU A 173 8.01 5.21 -6.44
C LEU A 173 9.52 5.14 -6.64
N GLN A 174 10.00 5.03 -7.89
CA GLN A 174 11.43 5.08 -8.18
C GLN A 174 12.05 6.42 -7.72
N ASP A 175 11.38 7.55 -8.00
CA ASP A 175 11.81 8.87 -7.51
C ASP A 175 11.93 8.88 -5.98
N ARG A 176 10.92 8.35 -5.28
CA ARG A 176 10.91 8.28 -3.81
C ARG A 176 12.04 7.40 -3.27
N VAL A 177 12.25 6.21 -3.82
CA VAL A 177 13.32 5.30 -3.35
C VAL A 177 14.69 5.94 -3.56
N ALA A 178 14.91 6.55 -4.73
CA ALA A 178 16.15 7.25 -5.02
C ALA A 178 16.38 8.41 -4.05
N GLU A 179 15.34 9.19 -3.74
CA GLU A 179 15.38 10.29 -2.76
C GLU A 179 15.76 9.81 -1.36
N LEU A 180 15.03 8.83 -0.83
CA LEU A 180 15.26 8.30 0.51
C LEU A 180 16.68 7.72 0.61
N GLY A 181 17.04 6.91 -0.38
CA GLY A 181 18.36 6.28 -0.45
C GLY A 181 19.52 7.26 -0.57
N ALA A 182 19.35 8.36 -1.30
CA ALA A 182 20.37 9.41 -1.39
C ALA A 182 20.56 10.11 -0.03
N GLY A 183 19.47 10.36 0.71
CA GLY A 183 19.52 10.95 2.05
C GLY A 183 20.23 10.07 3.08
N SER A 184 20.15 8.75 2.94
CA SER A 184 20.73 7.78 3.87
C SER A 184 21.93 7.01 3.31
N TRP A 185 22.58 7.52 2.25
CA TRP A 185 23.50 6.74 1.42
C TRP A 185 24.63 6.06 2.19
N TRP A 186 25.21 6.77 3.16
CA TRP A 186 26.34 6.32 3.97
C TRP A 186 26.02 5.09 4.84
N ALA A 187 24.74 4.83 5.11
CA ALA A 187 24.27 3.73 5.94
C ALA A 187 23.74 2.52 5.15
N LEU A 188 23.62 2.63 3.82
CA LEU A 188 22.99 1.59 3.02
C LEU A 188 23.85 0.32 2.94
N SER A 189 23.21 -0.83 3.14
CA SER A 189 23.75 -2.13 2.78
C SER A 189 23.98 -2.21 1.26
N PRO A 190 24.85 -3.12 0.79
CA PRO A 190 25.09 -3.30 -0.64
C PRO A 190 23.82 -3.56 -1.47
N ALA A 191 22.84 -4.28 -0.92
CA ALA A 191 21.58 -4.57 -1.59
C ALA A 191 20.71 -3.30 -1.72
N ALA A 192 20.55 -2.54 -0.63
CA ALA A 192 19.79 -1.30 -0.64
C ALA A 192 20.46 -0.23 -1.52
N ALA A 193 21.79 -0.09 -1.47
CA ALA A 193 22.53 0.81 -2.34
C ALA A 193 22.31 0.48 -3.83
N ARG A 194 22.30 -0.81 -4.20
CA ARG A 194 21.98 -1.22 -5.56
C ARG A 194 20.54 -0.88 -5.95
N ALA A 195 19.56 -1.13 -5.07
CA ALA A 195 18.17 -0.79 -5.33
C ALA A 195 17.98 0.73 -5.55
N VAL A 196 18.64 1.55 -4.74
CA VAL A 196 18.63 3.02 -4.87
C VAL A 196 19.26 3.47 -6.18
N LEU A 197 20.40 2.91 -6.58
CA LEU A 197 21.01 3.20 -7.89
C LEU A 197 20.10 2.78 -9.04
N THR A 198 19.48 1.60 -8.97
CA THR A 198 18.51 1.16 -9.98
C THR A 198 17.32 2.11 -10.07
N ALA A 199 16.79 2.58 -8.93
CA ALA A 199 15.68 3.52 -8.90
C ALA A 199 16.08 4.89 -9.48
N ALA A 200 17.25 5.40 -9.11
CA ALA A 200 17.77 6.66 -9.61
C ALA A 200 18.03 6.63 -11.13
N ASP A 201 18.60 5.54 -11.64
CA ASP A 201 18.87 5.39 -13.09
C ASP A 201 17.57 5.36 -13.91
N ARG A 202 16.55 4.62 -13.45
CA ARG A 202 15.22 4.59 -14.08
C ARG A 202 14.49 5.94 -14.00
N ALA A 203 14.62 6.64 -12.88
CA ALA A 203 14.05 7.97 -12.72
C ALA A 203 14.67 8.96 -13.72
N LEU A 204 16.01 8.93 -13.88
CA LEU A 204 16.76 9.74 -14.85
C LEU A 204 16.53 9.32 -16.31
N GLU A 205 16.24 8.04 -16.57
CA GLU A 205 15.84 7.55 -17.89
C GLU A 205 14.55 8.22 -18.36
N ARG A 206 13.55 8.28 -17.47
CA ARG A 206 12.26 8.89 -17.77
C ARG A 206 12.34 10.42 -17.83
N ASP A 207 13.02 11.03 -16.86
CA ASP A 207 13.13 12.47 -16.73
C ASP A 207 14.55 12.85 -16.27
N ALA A 208 15.34 13.38 -17.20
CA ALA A 208 16.71 13.82 -16.93
C ALA A 208 16.79 14.99 -15.93
N GLN A 209 15.67 15.69 -15.72
CA GLN A 209 15.52 16.74 -14.70
C GLN A 209 14.91 16.20 -13.40
N SER A 210 14.60 14.90 -13.30
CA SER A 210 14.24 14.32 -12.02
C SER A 210 15.34 14.65 -11.01
N PHE A 211 14.95 14.97 -9.77
CA PHE A 211 15.83 15.45 -8.70
C PHE A 211 16.46 16.85 -8.87
N SER A 212 16.30 17.54 -10.01
CA SER A 212 16.97 18.84 -10.27
C SER A 212 16.44 20.01 -9.42
N GLY A 213 15.17 19.94 -8.98
CA GLY A 213 14.52 20.97 -8.16
C GLY A 213 14.96 21.01 -6.70
N ARG A 214 15.85 20.13 -6.24
CA ARG A 214 16.35 20.10 -4.87
C ARG A 214 17.76 20.66 -4.84
N SER A 215 17.85 21.91 -4.37
CA SER A 215 18.96 22.87 -4.50
C SER A 215 20.35 22.45 -3.96
N ASP A 216 20.51 21.24 -3.43
CA ASP A 216 21.80 20.67 -2.98
C ASP A 216 22.27 19.50 -3.85
N ALA A 217 21.79 19.44 -5.09
CA ALA A 217 21.94 18.29 -6.00
C ALA A 217 23.39 17.74 -6.04
N LYS A 218 24.41 18.59 -6.15
CA LYS A 218 25.80 18.11 -6.31
C LYS A 218 26.30 17.29 -5.11
N GLU A 219 26.04 17.72 -3.88
CA GLU A 219 26.53 17.00 -2.70
C GLU A 219 25.80 15.68 -2.49
N ARG A 220 24.49 15.64 -2.80
CA ARG A 220 23.68 14.42 -2.72
C ARG A 220 23.97 13.43 -3.86
N TRP A 221 24.41 13.92 -5.02
CA TRP A 221 24.77 13.07 -6.16
C TRP A 221 26.17 12.49 -6.06
N ARG A 222 27.12 13.15 -5.38
CA ARG A 222 28.51 12.66 -5.23
C ARG A 222 28.59 11.17 -4.85
N PRO A 223 27.89 10.69 -3.81
CA PRO A 223 28.01 9.31 -3.40
C PRO A 223 27.43 8.31 -4.42
N LEU A 224 26.37 8.72 -5.14
CA LEU A 224 25.79 7.95 -6.25
C LEU A 224 26.78 7.87 -7.42
N CYS A 225 27.36 9.01 -7.82
CA CYS A 225 28.33 9.11 -8.91
C CYS A 225 29.57 8.26 -8.67
N THR A 226 30.09 8.23 -7.43
CA THR A 226 31.28 7.42 -7.09
C THR A 226 31.03 5.92 -7.22
N ARG A 227 29.78 5.44 -7.09
CA ARG A 227 29.46 4.02 -6.97
C ARG A 227 28.67 3.43 -8.13
N ALA A 228 28.03 4.25 -8.95
CA ALA A 228 27.27 3.82 -10.11
C ALA A 228 28.13 3.00 -11.10
N GLY A 229 29.37 3.45 -11.33
CA GLY A 229 30.23 2.84 -12.35
C GLY A 229 29.56 2.83 -13.74
N ASP A 230 29.96 1.91 -14.60
CA ASP A 230 29.44 1.83 -15.98
C ASP A 230 28.07 1.13 -16.11
N PHE A 231 27.53 0.58 -15.02
CA PHE A 231 26.27 -0.19 -15.06
C PHE A 231 25.01 0.68 -15.08
N PHE A 232 25.11 1.98 -14.74
CA PHE A 232 23.99 2.92 -14.67
C PHE A 232 24.24 4.11 -15.61
N ALA A 233 23.89 3.93 -16.88
CA ALA A 233 24.23 4.86 -17.96
C ALA A 233 23.59 6.25 -17.79
N HIS A 234 22.39 6.33 -17.20
CA HIS A 234 21.69 7.60 -17.01
C HIS A 234 22.28 8.36 -15.83
N ILE A 235 22.62 7.67 -14.73
CA ILE A 235 23.38 8.28 -13.62
C ILE A 235 24.72 8.81 -14.12
N LYS A 236 25.47 8.01 -14.89
CA LYS A 236 26.78 8.42 -15.43
C LYS A 236 26.69 9.72 -16.24
N ARG A 237 25.77 9.79 -17.21
CA ARG A 237 25.55 11.00 -18.01
C ARG A 237 25.17 12.21 -17.15
N HIS A 238 24.35 12.00 -16.13
CA HIS A 238 23.98 13.07 -15.20
C HIS A 238 25.18 13.56 -14.38
N CYS A 239 26.03 12.66 -13.89
CA CYS A 239 27.24 12.99 -13.16
C CYS A 239 28.27 13.76 -14.02
N GLU A 240 28.44 13.37 -15.29
CA GLU A 240 29.28 14.09 -16.27
C GLU A 240 28.74 15.51 -16.51
N ALA A 241 27.43 15.66 -16.68
CA ALA A 241 26.78 16.97 -16.85
C ALA A 241 26.95 17.88 -15.62
N LEU A 242 27.07 17.31 -14.41
CA LEU A 242 27.31 18.04 -13.16
C LEU A 242 28.79 18.34 -12.90
N GLY A 243 29.71 17.75 -13.67
CA GLY A 243 31.17 17.83 -13.44
C GLY A 243 31.62 17.08 -12.19
N LEU A 244 30.98 15.95 -11.87
CA LEU A 244 31.30 15.11 -10.70
C LEU A 244 32.18 13.89 -11.02
N THR A 245 32.44 13.65 -12.31
CA THR A 245 33.24 12.54 -12.85
C THR A 245 34.10 13.02 -14.00
#